data_AF-A0A7Y9KZU0-F1
#
_entry.id   AF-A0A7Y9KZU0-F1
#
_cell.length_a   1.000
_cell.length_b   1.000
_cell.length_c   1.000
_cell.angle_alpha   90.00
_cell.angle_beta   90.00
_cell.angle_gamma   90.00
#
_symmetry.space_group_name_H-M   'P 1'
#
loop_
_entity.id
_entity.type
_entity.pdbx_description
1 polymer ?
#
loop_
_entity_poly.entity_id
_entity_poly.type
_entity_poly.pdbx_seq_one_letter_code
_entity_poly.pdbx_strand_id
1 'polypeptide(L)'
;MDGTIAARSQANPVFILPAALNACAEDAGRAVVERLLRLPASGAPGPVVVIDGDGMTDLRESISEHMQGRGTPVPGGAPDLGLPAQHYNVIGEGRAPAAPLFVEIDDTGAAGVPLPQPVAGRLGILIRCRDAKEMLSVAARYAGAAAAYVQAADDDAPLAELLRALLAPGGVRLTVSPLPPAL
;
A
#
# COMPACT_ATOMS: atom_id res chain seq x y z
N MET A 1 31.44 -6.60 -18.43
CA MET A 1 30.26 -7.17 -17.75
C MET A 1 29.51 -5.98 -17.19
N ASP A 2 28.59 -5.44 -17.98
CA ASP A 2 27.73 -4.33 -17.55
C ASP A 2 26.74 -4.88 -16.53
N GLY A 3 27.08 -4.70 -15.25
CA GLY A 3 26.19 -4.99 -14.14
C GLY A 3 25.07 -3.96 -14.12
N THR A 4 24.03 -4.17 -14.93
CA THR A 4 22.78 -3.45 -14.78
C THR A 4 22.24 -3.76 -13.39
N ILE A 5 22.44 -2.83 -12.45
CA ILE A 5 21.77 -2.87 -11.16
C ILE A 5 20.28 -2.87 -11.49
N ALA A 6 19.60 -4.01 -11.26
CA ALA A 6 18.15 -4.09 -11.41
C ALA A 6 17.54 -2.91 -10.63
N ALA A 7 16.73 -2.10 -11.30
CA ALA A 7 16.10 -0.94 -10.69
C ALA A 7 15.35 -1.39 -9.43
N ARG A 8 15.87 -1.02 -8.25
CA ARG A 8 15.23 -1.32 -6.98
C ARG A 8 13.89 -0.60 -6.96
N SER A 9 12.82 -1.31 -6.60
CA SER A 9 11.54 -0.66 -6.34
C SER A 9 11.76 0.36 -5.22
N GLN A 10 11.52 1.65 -5.51
CA GLN A 10 11.70 2.73 -4.54
C GLN A 10 10.56 2.83 -3.52
N ALA A 11 9.51 2.02 -3.72
CA ALA A 11 8.32 1.96 -2.89
C ALA A 11 8.49 0.90 -1.79
N ASN A 12 8.16 1.26 -0.55
CA ASN A 12 8.20 0.35 0.60
C ASN A 12 6.77 -0.15 0.90
N PRO A 13 6.37 -1.36 0.47
CA PRO A 13 5.01 -1.83 0.62
C PRO A 13 4.62 -2.00 2.09
N VAL A 14 3.33 -1.83 2.36
CA VAL A 14 2.69 -2.11 3.65
C VAL A 14 1.71 -3.25 3.44
N PHE A 15 1.86 -4.34 4.17
CA PHE A 15 0.93 -5.47 4.18
C PHE A 15 0.12 -5.40 5.48
N ILE A 16 -1.20 -5.36 5.41
CA ILE A 16 -2.06 -5.48 6.59
C ILE A 16 -2.74 -6.84 6.50
N LEU A 17 -2.42 -7.72 7.45
CA LEU A 17 -2.86 -9.11 7.44
C LEU A 17 -4.28 -9.24 8.03
N PRO A 18 -5.01 -10.32 7.70
CA PRO A 18 -6.45 -10.41 7.98
C PRO A 18 -6.86 -10.18 9.44
N ALA A 19 -6.19 -10.82 10.40
CA ALA A 19 -6.57 -10.68 11.81
C ALA A 19 -6.23 -9.28 12.33
N ALA A 20 -5.10 -8.70 11.92
CA ALA A 20 -4.76 -7.32 12.25
C ALA A 20 -5.75 -6.32 11.62
N LEU A 21 -6.12 -6.52 10.35
CA LEU A 21 -7.07 -5.67 9.65
C LEU A 21 -8.42 -5.67 10.39
N ASN A 22 -8.93 -6.85 10.74
CA ASN A 22 -10.18 -6.98 11.49
C ASN A 22 -10.11 -6.33 12.87
N ALA A 23 -8.94 -6.29 13.51
CA ALA A 23 -8.78 -5.72 14.84
C ALA A 23 -8.62 -4.19 14.85
N CYS A 24 -8.08 -3.58 13.77
CA CYS A 24 -7.70 -2.17 13.77
C CYS A 24 -7.72 -1.49 12.39
N ALA A 25 -8.70 -1.84 11.55
CA ALA A 25 -8.91 -1.25 10.23
C ALA A 25 -9.03 0.27 10.26
N GLU A 26 -9.79 0.83 11.21
CA GLU A 26 -9.97 2.28 11.33
C GLU A 26 -8.64 3.01 11.61
N ASP A 27 -7.88 2.53 12.60
CA ASP A 27 -6.58 3.09 12.95
C ASP A 27 -5.56 2.94 11.81
N ALA A 28 -5.60 1.81 11.08
CA ALA A 28 -4.77 1.58 9.92
C ALA A 28 -5.11 2.56 8.78
N GLY A 29 -6.41 2.77 8.50
CA GLY A 29 -6.89 3.73 7.50
C GLY A 29 -6.40 5.15 7.77
N ARG A 30 -6.52 5.61 9.02
CA ARG A 30 -5.93 6.89 9.45
C ARG A 30 -4.43 6.94 9.20
N ALA A 31 -3.68 5.94 9.65
CA ALA A 31 -2.23 5.92 9.58
C ALA A 31 -1.70 5.96 8.13
N VAL A 32 -2.33 5.23 7.20
CA VAL A 32 -1.92 5.22 5.79
C VAL A 32 -2.20 6.56 5.10
N VAL A 33 -3.32 7.22 5.43
CA VAL A 33 -3.64 8.56 4.92
C VAL A 33 -2.66 9.60 5.47
N GLU A 34 -2.36 9.56 6.77
CA GLU A 34 -1.35 10.44 7.36
C GLU A 34 0.01 10.27 6.69
N ARG A 35 0.40 9.03 6.39
CA ARG A 35 1.66 8.74 5.70
C ARG A 35 1.68 9.25 4.26
N LEU A 36 0.56 9.11 3.54
CA LEU A 36 0.40 9.65 2.19
C LEU A 36 0.59 11.17 2.20
N LEU A 37 -0.04 11.87 3.15
CA LEU A 37 -0.08 13.33 3.20
C LEU A 37 1.16 13.97 3.84
N ARG A 38 2.02 13.19 4.51
CA ARG A 38 3.23 13.71 5.16
C ARG A 38 4.28 14.15 4.13
N LEU A 39 4.65 15.44 4.18
CA LEU A 39 5.68 16.06 3.36
C LEU A 39 6.78 16.70 4.25
N PRO A 40 8.07 16.67 3.84
CA PRO A 40 8.62 15.91 2.71
C PRO A 40 8.55 14.40 2.99
N ALA A 41 8.24 13.60 1.98
CA ALA A 41 8.20 12.16 2.15
C ALA A 41 9.62 11.58 2.19
N SER A 42 10.12 11.26 3.38
CA SER A 42 11.27 10.38 3.50
C SER A 42 10.85 8.96 3.09
N GLY A 43 11.11 8.60 1.84
CA GLY A 43 10.59 7.38 1.20
C GLY A 43 9.13 7.55 0.78
N ALA A 44 8.84 7.24 -0.48
CA ALA A 44 7.46 7.21 -0.96
C ALA A 44 6.68 6.14 -0.18
N PRO A 45 5.42 6.39 0.22
CA PRO A 45 4.56 5.30 0.69
C PRO A 45 4.57 4.23 -0.40
N GLY A 46 4.83 2.97 -0.06
CA GLY A 46 4.50 1.89 -0.98
C GLY A 46 3.00 1.64 -1.00
N PRO A 47 2.52 0.76 -1.87
CA PRO A 47 1.12 0.38 -1.83
C PRO A 47 0.80 -0.27 -0.48
N VAL A 48 -0.43 -0.08 -0.04
CA VAL A 48 -1.04 -0.87 1.01
C VAL A 48 -1.63 -2.12 0.37
N VAL A 49 -1.31 -3.29 0.88
CA VAL A 49 -1.73 -4.59 0.34
C VAL A 49 -2.50 -5.32 1.42
N VAL A 50 -3.70 -5.75 1.09
CA VAL A 50 -4.64 -6.39 2.03
C VAL A 50 -5.31 -7.58 1.38
N ILE A 51 -5.78 -8.54 2.18
CA ILE A 51 -6.67 -9.60 1.70
C ILE A 51 -8.11 -9.13 1.95
N ASP A 52 -8.98 -9.34 0.96
CA ASP A 52 -10.39 -9.05 1.07
C ASP A 52 -11.04 -9.82 2.23
N GLY A 53 -11.86 -9.14 3.02
CA GLY A 53 -12.39 -9.66 4.27
C GLY A 53 -13.13 -8.59 5.08
N ASP A 54 -13.56 -8.94 6.28
CA ASP A 54 -14.49 -8.14 7.09
C ASP A 54 -13.98 -6.72 7.38
N GLY A 55 -12.71 -6.56 7.76
CA GLY A 55 -12.12 -5.26 8.05
C GLY A 55 -11.86 -4.36 6.82
N MET A 56 -12.14 -4.83 5.60
CA MET A 56 -11.95 -4.03 4.38
C MET A 56 -12.91 -2.84 4.32
N THR A 57 -14.17 -3.03 4.70
CA THR A 57 -15.18 -1.96 4.67
C THR A 57 -14.76 -0.81 5.59
N ASP A 58 -14.41 -1.14 6.84
CA ASP A 58 -13.95 -0.17 7.83
C ASP A 58 -12.66 0.54 7.40
N LEU A 59 -11.74 -0.18 6.73
CA LEU A 59 -10.52 0.42 6.18
C LEU A 59 -10.85 1.45 5.09
N ARG A 60 -11.74 1.12 4.14
CA ARG A 60 -12.14 2.03 3.07
C ARG A 60 -12.84 3.26 3.62
N GLU A 61 -13.77 3.07 4.55
CA GLU A 61 -14.49 4.17 5.20
C GLU A 61 -13.51 5.09 5.93
N SER A 62 -12.61 4.52 6.74
CA SER A 62 -11.58 5.30 7.44
C SER A 62 -10.66 6.06 6.48
N ILE A 63 -10.21 5.44 5.38
CA ILE A 63 -9.41 6.13 4.35
C ILE A 63 -10.20 7.30 3.75
N SER A 64 -11.47 7.08 3.40
CA SER A 64 -12.33 8.10 2.81
C SER A 64 -12.49 9.29 3.76
N GLU A 65 -12.91 9.02 4.99
CA GLU A 65 -13.12 10.03 6.03
C GLU A 65 -11.85 10.83 6.33
N HIS A 66 -10.71 10.14 6.47
CA HIS A 66 -9.44 10.80 6.78
C HIS A 66 -8.85 11.54 5.59
N MET A 67 -9.27 11.27 4.35
CA MET A 67 -8.88 12.04 3.16
C MET A 67 -9.75 13.28 2.95
N GLN A 68 -11.02 13.24 3.35
CA GLN A 68 -11.98 14.31 3.11
C GLN A 68 -11.47 15.67 3.59
N GLY A 69 -11.45 16.63 2.67
CA GLY A 69 -11.06 18.01 2.97
C GLY A 69 -9.56 18.22 3.24
N ARG A 70 -8.73 17.19 3.14
CA ARG A 70 -7.28 17.30 3.32
C ARG A 70 -6.54 17.42 1.99
N GLY A 71 -5.34 17.96 2.04
CA GLY A 71 -4.47 18.09 0.88
C GLY A 71 -3.56 19.29 1.02
N THR A 72 -2.29 19.08 0.71
CA THR A 72 -1.35 20.19 0.55
C THR A 72 -1.29 20.50 -0.94
N PRO A 73 -1.33 21.77 -1.37
CA PRO A 73 -1.11 22.10 -2.77
C PRO A 73 0.25 21.58 -3.21
N VAL A 74 0.27 20.61 -4.13
CA VAL A 74 1.49 20.11 -4.75
C VAL A 74 1.49 20.57 -6.21
N PRO A 75 2.60 21.11 -6.75
CA PRO A 75 2.68 21.44 -8.16
C PRO A 75 2.42 20.21 -9.04
N GLY A 76 1.54 20.35 -10.03
CA GLY A 76 1.15 19.28 -10.95
C GLY A 76 -0.36 19.24 -11.19
N GLY A 77 -0.80 18.42 -12.14
CA GLY A 77 -2.22 18.10 -12.32
C GLY A 77 -2.66 16.92 -11.43
N ALA A 78 -3.83 16.35 -11.70
CA ALA A 78 -4.22 15.07 -11.12
C ALA A 78 -3.13 14.00 -11.37
N PRO A 79 -2.89 13.05 -10.44
CA PRO A 79 -1.94 11.97 -10.67
C PRO A 79 -2.39 11.09 -11.83
N ASP A 80 -1.45 10.75 -12.73
CA ASP A 80 -1.69 9.75 -13.78
C ASP A 80 -1.43 8.35 -13.20
N LEU A 81 -2.46 7.51 -13.21
CA LEU A 81 -2.41 6.14 -12.70
C LEU A 81 -1.82 5.17 -13.73
N GLY A 82 -1.74 5.54 -15.01
CA GLY A 82 -1.35 4.62 -16.07
C GLY A 82 -2.28 3.40 -16.21
N LEU A 83 -3.48 3.46 -15.61
CA LEU A 83 -4.49 2.41 -15.62
C LEU A 83 -5.82 2.97 -16.17
N PRO A 84 -6.56 2.21 -16.99
CA PRO A 84 -7.92 2.60 -17.37
C PRO A 84 -8.84 2.67 -16.15
N ALA A 85 -9.82 3.59 -16.17
CA ALA A 85 -10.73 3.87 -15.05
C ALA A 85 -11.49 2.65 -14.51
N GLN A 86 -11.69 1.63 -15.33
CA GLN A 86 -12.35 0.38 -14.93
C GLN A 86 -11.49 -0.55 -14.05
N HIS A 87 -10.18 -0.26 -13.89
CA HIS A 87 -9.24 -1.09 -13.12
C HIS A 87 -8.95 -0.53 -11.73
N TYR A 88 -9.58 0.58 -11.35
CA TYR A 88 -9.43 1.13 -10.00
C TYR A 88 -10.71 1.81 -9.52
N ASN A 89 -10.88 1.87 -8.21
CA ASN A 89 -11.93 2.63 -7.55
C ASN A 89 -11.29 3.77 -6.75
N VAL A 90 -11.81 4.99 -6.84
CA VAL A 90 -11.38 6.08 -5.96
C VAL A 90 -12.07 5.88 -4.61
N ILE A 91 -11.29 5.63 -3.55
CA ILE A 91 -11.80 5.40 -2.19
C ILE A 91 -11.55 6.59 -1.26
N GLY A 92 -10.67 7.53 -1.65
CA GLY A 92 -10.46 8.78 -0.95
C GLY A 92 -10.01 9.89 -1.88
N GLU A 93 -10.56 11.09 -1.70
CA GLU A 93 -10.20 12.28 -2.46
C GLU A 93 -10.03 13.48 -1.52
N GLY A 94 -8.89 14.16 -1.64
CA GLY A 94 -8.60 15.37 -0.90
C GLY A 94 -9.28 16.63 -1.48
N ARG A 95 -8.99 17.80 -0.90
CA ARG A 95 -9.38 19.10 -1.44
C ARG A 95 -8.16 19.99 -1.65
N ALA A 96 -7.65 20.03 -2.87
CA ALA A 96 -6.62 20.96 -3.32
C ALA A 96 -6.58 21.00 -4.87
N PRO A 97 -6.00 22.04 -5.49
CA PRO A 97 -5.48 21.91 -6.84
C PRO A 97 -4.49 20.72 -6.87
N ALA A 98 -4.75 19.73 -7.73
CA ALA A 98 -4.12 18.40 -7.67
C ALA A 98 -4.36 17.66 -6.34
N ALA A 99 -5.63 17.52 -5.98
CA ALA A 99 -6.06 16.79 -4.79
C ALA A 99 -5.41 15.40 -4.71
N PRO A 100 -4.91 15.00 -3.52
CA PRO A 100 -4.42 13.65 -3.34
C PRO A 100 -5.57 12.67 -3.53
N LEU A 101 -5.28 11.57 -4.21
CA LEU A 101 -6.20 10.45 -4.40
C LEU A 101 -5.70 9.25 -3.61
N PHE A 102 -6.64 8.47 -3.09
CA PHE A 102 -6.41 7.12 -2.65
C PHE A 102 -7.27 6.20 -3.52
N VAL A 103 -6.63 5.28 -4.24
CA VAL A 103 -7.30 4.36 -5.15
C VAL A 103 -7.15 2.93 -4.69
N GLU A 104 -8.19 2.15 -4.91
CA GLU A 104 -8.20 0.71 -4.73
C GLU A 104 -8.07 -0.01 -6.08
N ILE A 105 -7.30 -1.10 -6.11
CA ILE A 105 -7.08 -1.95 -7.27
C ILE A 105 -7.38 -3.40 -6.89
N ASP A 106 -8.25 -4.04 -7.66
CA ASP A 106 -8.86 -5.34 -7.34
C ASP A 106 -8.33 -6.52 -8.15
N ASP A 107 -7.61 -6.27 -9.25
CA ASP A 107 -7.16 -7.29 -10.19
C ASP A 107 -5.65 -7.21 -10.39
N THR A 108 -4.90 -7.87 -9.51
CA THR A 108 -3.45 -8.06 -9.69
C THR A 108 -3.10 -9.40 -10.33
N GLY A 109 -4.11 -10.26 -10.54
CA GLY A 109 -3.96 -11.61 -11.06
C GLY A 109 -3.49 -11.69 -12.52
N ALA A 110 -3.63 -10.61 -13.28
CA ALA A 110 -3.01 -10.46 -14.59
C ALA A 110 -1.50 -10.20 -14.43
N ALA A 111 -0.72 -11.28 -14.37
CA ALA A 111 0.73 -11.23 -14.49
C ALA A 111 1.12 -10.32 -15.68
N GLY A 112 1.78 -9.20 -15.39
CA GLY A 112 2.24 -8.25 -16.41
C GLY A 112 1.59 -6.86 -16.39
N VAL A 113 0.50 -6.63 -15.65
CA VAL A 113 -0.05 -5.27 -15.48
C VAL A 113 0.90 -4.47 -14.55
N PRO A 114 1.49 -3.35 -15.02
CA PRO A 114 2.29 -2.48 -14.17
C PRO A 114 1.42 -1.92 -13.04
N LEU A 115 1.85 -2.09 -11.79
CA LEU A 115 1.19 -1.42 -10.68
C LEU A 115 1.59 0.06 -10.71
N PRO A 116 0.64 0.99 -10.58
CA PRO A 116 0.98 2.39 -10.39
C PRO A 116 1.91 2.53 -9.20
N GLN A 117 2.81 3.50 -9.29
CA GLN A 117 3.70 3.83 -8.18
C GLN A 117 2.98 4.88 -7.33
N PRO A 118 2.84 4.67 -6.01
CA PRO A 118 2.29 5.70 -5.15
C PRO A 118 3.18 6.95 -5.20
N VAL A 119 2.55 8.11 -5.09
CA VAL A 119 3.23 9.41 -5.14
C VAL A 119 2.93 10.14 -3.86
N ALA A 120 3.97 10.41 -3.07
CA ALA A 120 3.83 11.14 -1.81
C ALA A 120 3.03 12.45 -2.00
N GLY A 121 2.07 12.68 -1.11
CA GLY A 121 1.18 13.84 -1.12
C GLY A 121 0.18 13.88 -2.27
N ARG A 122 0.12 12.85 -3.14
CA ARG A 122 -0.70 12.88 -4.37
C ARG A 122 -1.45 11.60 -4.67
N LEU A 123 -0.86 10.43 -4.44
CA LEU A 123 -1.46 9.14 -4.80
C LEU A 123 -1.11 8.05 -3.78
N GLY A 124 -2.12 7.62 -3.04
CA GLY A 124 -2.13 6.38 -2.27
C GLY A 124 -2.75 5.25 -3.08
N ILE A 125 -2.26 4.02 -2.87
CA ILE A 125 -2.74 2.83 -3.57
C ILE A 125 -3.03 1.76 -2.53
N LEU A 126 -4.26 1.25 -2.57
CA LEU A 126 -4.71 0.04 -1.90
C LEU A 126 -4.80 -1.08 -2.94
N ILE A 127 -4.13 -2.19 -2.68
CA ILE A 127 -4.21 -3.40 -3.48
C ILE A 127 -5.04 -4.40 -2.69
N ARG A 128 -6.22 -4.73 -3.22
CA ARG A 128 -7.10 -5.75 -2.67
C ARG A 128 -6.76 -7.09 -3.30
N CYS A 129 -6.22 -8.00 -2.50
CA CYS A 129 -5.96 -9.38 -2.87
C CYS A 129 -7.15 -10.24 -2.47
N ARG A 130 -7.53 -11.22 -3.29
CA ARG A 130 -8.61 -12.15 -2.96
C ARG A 130 -8.21 -13.19 -1.89
N ASP A 131 -6.93 -13.52 -1.81
CA ASP A 131 -6.38 -14.58 -0.98
C ASP A 131 -4.89 -14.38 -0.68
N ALA A 132 -4.34 -15.20 0.22
CA ALA A 132 -2.93 -15.16 0.59
C ALA A 132 -1.98 -15.45 -0.57
N LYS A 133 -2.38 -16.28 -1.54
CA LYS A 133 -1.55 -16.59 -2.72
C LYS A 133 -1.39 -15.34 -3.59
N GLU A 134 -2.47 -14.58 -3.78
CA GLU A 134 -2.40 -13.31 -4.50
C GLU A 134 -1.55 -12.28 -3.75
N MET A 135 -1.71 -12.13 -2.43
CA MET A 135 -0.85 -11.24 -1.63
C MET A 135 0.64 -11.60 -1.76
N LEU A 136 0.99 -12.89 -1.68
CA LEU A 136 2.36 -13.35 -1.89
C LEU A 136 2.86 -13.07 -3.32
N SER A 137 1.98 -13.17 -4.33
CA SER A 137 2.32 -12.83 -5.72
C SER A 137 2.60 -11.35 -5.88
N VAL A 138 1.82 -10.48 -5.22
CA VAL A 138 2.08 -9.04 -5.15
C VAL A 138 3.39 -8.78 -4.42
N ALA A 139 3.62 -9.41 -3.26
CA ALA A 139 4.84 -9.24 -2.47
C ALA A 139 6.12 -9.60 -3.25
N ALA A 140 6.07 -10.64 -4.10
CA ALA A 140 7.19 -11.03 -4.95
C ALA A 140 7.66 -9.89 -5.89
N ARG A 141 6.75 -8.98 -6.28
CA ARG A 141 7.07 -7.80 -7.11
C ARG A 141 7.91 -6.76 -6.36
N TYR A 142 7.93 -6.83 -5.03
CA TYR A 142 8.66 -5.94 -4.13
C TYR A 142 9.87 -6.60 -3.46
N ALA A 143 10.30 -7.78 -3.92
CA ALA A 143 11.48 -8.45 -3.38
C ALA A 143 12.75 -7.57 -3.45
N GLY A 144 12.83 -6.58 -4.34
CA GLY A 144 13.95 -5.63 -4.43
C GLY A 144 13.77 -4.31 -3.66
N ALA A 145 12.72 -4.17 -2.83
CA ALA A 145 12.45 -2.96 -2.05
C ALA A 145 13.47 -2.76 -0.91
N ALA A 146 13.64 -1.53 -0.45
CA ALA A 146 14.52 -1.25 0.69
C ALA A 146 13.93 -1.74 2.02
N ALA A 147 12.62 -1.57 2.18
CA ALA A 147 11.88 -1.98 3.37
C ALA A 147 10.47 -2.45 3.01
N ALA A 148 9.88 -3.22 3.90
CA ALA A 148 8.47 -3.58 3.89
C ALA A 148 7.93 -3.59 5.32
N TYR A 149 6.66 -3.27 5.47
CA TYR A 149 5.98 -3.25 6.76
C TYR A 149 4.86 -4.26 6.73
N VAL A 150 4.72 -5.02 7.81
CA VAL A 150 3.64 -6.01 7.98
C VAL A 150 2.93 -5.69 9.28
N GLN A 151 1.65 -5.35 9.17
CA GLN A 151 0.76 -5.25 10.30
C GLN A 151 0.09 -6.61 10.51
N ALA A 152 0.35 -7.25 11.65
CA ALA A 152 -0.01 -8.64 11.92
C ALA A 152 -0.43 -8.83 13.38
N ALA A 153 -1.54 -9.53 13.61
CA ALA A 153 -1.92 -10.06 14.92
C ALA A 153 -1.37 -11.49 15.10
N ASP A 154 -1.57 -12.09 16.28
CA ASP A 154 -1.04 -13.43 16.58
C ASP A 154 -1.52 -14.50 15.58
N ASP A 155 -2.79 -14.43 15.17
CA ASP A 155 -3.38 -15.36 14.20
C ASP A 155 -2.82 -15.20 12.77
N ASP A 156 -2.14 -14.09 12.47
CA ASP A 156 -1.51 -13.84 11.18
C ASP A 156 -0.08 -14.43 11.09
N ALA A 157 0.45 -15.00 12.17
CA ALA A 157 1.84 -15.47 12.24
C ALA A 157 2.28 -16.36 11.07
N PRO A 158 1.47 -17.35 10.59
CA PRO A 158 1.87 -18.18 9.45
C PRO A 158 2.08 -17.36 8.16
N LEU A 159 1.21 -16.39 7.89
CA LEU A 159 1.30 -15.56 6.68
C LEU A 159 2.42 -14.53 6.79
N ALA A 160 2.63 -13.95 7.97
CA ALA A 160 3.75 -13.05 8.24
C ALA A 160 5.10 -13.73 8.01
N GLU A 161 5.26 -14.99 8.41
CA GLU A 161 6.48 -15.76 8.16
C GLU A 161 6.69 -16.11 6.68
N LEU A 162 5.61 -16.37 5.93
CA LEU A 162 5.71 -16.54 4.47
C LEU A 162 6.18 -15.27 3.78
N LEU A 163 5.66 -14.10 4.17
CA LEU A 163 6.12 -12.80 3.65
C LEU A 163 7.59 -12.55 3.99
N ARG A 164 8.02 -12.88 5.21
CA ARG A 164 9.43 -12.79 5.63
C ARG A 164 10.32 -13.66 4.77
N ALA A 165 9.98 -14.93 4.59
CA ALA A 165 10.75 -15.87 3.78
C ALA A 165 10.85 -15.42 2.31
N LEU A 166 9.79 -14.82 1.78
CA LEU A 166 9.73 -14.34 0.39
C LEU A 166 10.57 -13.08 0.17
N LEU A 167 10.55 -12.13 1.10
CA LEU A 167 11.18 -10.82 0.94
C LEU A 167 12.66 -10.80 1.40
N ALA A 168 13.05 -11.67 2.32
CA ALA A 168 14.41 -11.72 2.86
C ALA A 168 15.53 -11.92 1.80
N PRO A 169 15.38 -12.80 0.78
CA PRO A 169 16.42 -13.02 -0.21
C PRO A 169 16.81 -11.77 -1.03
N GLY A 170 15.90 -10.82 -1.19
CA GLY A 170 16.18 -9.57 -1.88
C GLY A 170 16.71 -8.45 -0.98
N GLY A 171 16.97 -8.74 0.30
CA GLY A 171 17.55 -7.81 1.26
C GLY A 171 16.57 -6.79 1.84
N VAL A 172 15.26 -7.04 1.71
CA VAL A 172 14.20 -6.16 2.24
C VAL A 172 14.25 -6.14 3.76
N ARG A 173 14.31 -4.95 4.36
CA ARG A 173 14.13 -4.79 5.82
C ARG A 173 12.65 -4.92 6.17
N LEU A 174 12.27 -6.06 6.73
CA LEU A 174 10.89 -6.30 7.18
C LEU A 174 10.68 -5.82 8.63
N THR A 175 9.65 -5.02 8.85
CA THR A 175 9.13 -4.67 10.19
C THR A 175 7.77 -5.31 10.37
N VAL A 176 7.58 -6.10 11.44
CA VAL A 176 6.30 -6.73 11.78
C VAL A 176 5.79 -6.13 13.08
N SER A 177 4.53 -5.69 13.12
CA SER A 177 3.92 -5.01 14.28
C SER A 177 2.42 -5.30 14.36
N PRO A 178 1.83 -5.45 15.56
CA PRO A 178 0.37 -5.50 15.70
C PRO A 178 -0.27 -4.11 15.59
N LEU A 179 0.51 -3.06 15.89
CA LEU A 179 0.06 -1.69 15.76
C LEU A 179 0.07 -1.26 14.29
N PRO A 180 -0.81 -0.30 13.91
CA PRO A 180 -0.71 0.41 12.65
C PRO A 180 0.74 0.82 12.41
N PRO A 181 1.22 0.74 11.17
CA PRO A 181 2.62 0.95 10.90
C PRO A 181 2.98 2.38 11.33
N ALA A 182 3.85 2.51 12.33
CA ALA A 182 4.40 3.77 12.79
C ALA A 182 5.39 4.26 11.72
N LEU A 183 4.84 4.89 10.68
CA LEU A 183 5.56 5.34 9.48
C LEU A 183 5.84 6.83 9.53
#